data_AF-A8YLW1-F1
#
_entry.id   AF-A8YLW1-F1
#
_cell.length_a   1.000
_cell.length_b   1.000
_cell.length_c   1.000
_cell.angle_alpha   90.00
_cell.angle_beta   90.00
_cell.angle_gamma   90.00
#
_symmetry.space_group_name_H-M   'P 1'
#
loop_
_entity.id
_entity.type
_entity.pdbx_description
1 polymer ?
#
loop_
_entity_poly.entity_id
_entity_poly.type
_entity_poly.pdbx_seq_one_letter_code
_entity_poly.pdbx_strand_id
1 'polypeptide(L)'
;MHNTNRRAEVPRRQFHCQKCQKYISERLSFMRLRQHHTIRYESMIYERVKNCSIEEISREEGLGWEEVQLIFNHCAKELEKEEWEAPERISLDEFSHLKGHKDFITTVVDLEKKI
;
A
#
# COMPACT_ATOMS: atom_id res chain seq x y z
N MET A 1 -4.96 18.91 -19.19
CA MET A 1 -4.02 17.84 -18.80
C MET A 1 -4.79 16.54 -18.80
N HIS A 2 -4.46 15.62 -19.72
CA HIS A 2 -5.30 14.48 -20.07
C HIS A 2 -5.14 13.35 -19.05
N ASN A 3 -6.02 13.30 -18.05
CA ASN A 3 -6.14 12.14 -17.18
C ASN A 3 -6.83 11.02 -17.99
N THR A 4 -6.03 10.20 -18.65
CA THR A 4 -6.53 9.02 -19.35
C THR A 4 -6.60 7.89 -18.33
N ASN A 5 -7.79 7.67 -17.78
CA ASN A 5 -8.10 6.49 -16.99
C ASN A 5 -7.64 5.23 -17.76
N ARG A 6 -6.48 4.68 -17.38
CA ARG A 6 -5.90 3.49 -18.01
C ARG A 6 -6.63 2.25 -17.49
N ARG A 7 -7.83 2.01 -18.02
CA ARG A 7 -8.56 0.76 -17.81
C ARG A 7 -8.06 -0.30 -18.79
N ALA A 8 -7.57 -1.41 -18.24
CA ALA A 8 -7.33 -2.62 -19.02
C ALA A 8 -8.58 -3.50 -18.92
N GLU A 9 -9.13 -3.92 -20.06
CA GLU A 9 -10.16 -4.95 -20.08
C GLU A 9 -9.52 -6.31 -19.85
N VAL A 10 -9.80 -6.90 -18.68
CA VAL A 10 -9.25 -8.21 -18.32
C VAL A 10 -10.36 -9.26 -18.42
N PRO A 11 -10.31 -10.18 -19.39
CA PRO A 11 -11.28 -11.27 -19.46
C PRO A 11 -11.11 -12.17 -18.22
N ARG A 12 -12.23 -12.50 -17.56
CA ARG A 12 -12.22 -13.32 -16.36
C ARG A 12 -13.28 -14.40 -16.45
N ARG A 13 -12.87 -15.66 -16.42
CA ARG A 13 -13.79 -16.80 -16.52
C ARG A 13 -14.57 -16.98 -15.22
N GLN A 14 -15.80 -17.47 -15.34
CA GLN A 14 -16.61 -17.93 -14.21
C GLN A 14 -16.91 -19.42 -14.39
N PHE A 15 -16.73 -20.19 -13.34
CA PHE A 15 -16.95 -21.63 -13.30
C PHE A 15 -18.17 -21.93 -12.43
N HIS A 16 -19.13 -22.69 -12.97
CA HIS A 16 -20.29 -23.14 -12.22
C HIS A 16 -20.06 -24.53 -11.64
N CYS A 17 -20.13 -24.67 -10.33
CA CYS A 17 -20.04 -25.97 -9.67
C CYS A 17 -21.40 -26.67 -9.62
N GLN A 18 -21.55 -27.77 -10.35
CA GLN A 18 -22.81 -28.53 -10.39
C GLN A 18 -23.19 -29.18 -9.05
N LYS A 19 -22.22 -29.46 -8.16
CA LYS A 19 -22.49 -30.10 -6.87
C LYS A 19 -23.02 -29.15 -5.81
N CYS A 20 -22.46 -27.94 -5.72
CA CYS A 20 -22.84 -26.96 -4.70
C CYS A 20 -23.63 -25.77 -5.26
N GLN A 21 -23.88 -25.72 -6.57
CA GLN A 21 -24.63 -24.67 -7.27
C GLN A 21 -24.05 -23.26 -7.03
N LYS A 22 -22.72 -23.17 -6.86
CA LYS A 22 -21.98 -21.91 -6.65
C LYS A 22 -21.12 -21.57 -7.86
N TYR A 23 -20.97 -20.28 -8.09
CA TYR A 23 -20.05 -19.72 -9.09
C TYR A 23 -18.70 -19.39 -8.46
N ILE A 24 -17.63 -19.73 -9.17
CA ILE A 24 -16.25 -19.42 -8.78
C ILE A 24 -15.64 -18.59 -9.91
N SER A 25 -15.17 -17.40 -9.59
CA SER A 25 -14.42 -16.59 -10.55
C SER A 25 -12.97 -17.10 -10.64
N GLU A 26 -12.42 -17.06 -11.85
CA GLU A 26 -11.01 -17.35 -12.10
C GLU A 26 -10.10 -16.50 -11.20
N ARG A 27 -9.07 -17.14 -10.64
CA ARG A 27 -8.00 -16.46 -9.93
C ARG A 27 -6.93 -16.09 -10.94
N LEU A 28 -6.64 -14.80 -11.03
CA LEU A 28 -5.61 -14.28 -11.92
C LEU A 28 -4.37 -14.01 -11.07
N SER A 29 -3.21 -14.53 -11.46
CA SER A 29 -1.97 -14.41 -10.68
C SER A 29 -1.54 -12.96 -10.47
N PHE A 30 -1.92 -12.07 -11.39
CA PHE A 30 -1.54 -10.66 -11.39
C PHE A 30 -2.61 -9.72 -10.77
N MET A 31 -3.74 -10.25 -10.30
CA MET A 31 -4.78 -9.47 -9.63
C MET A 31 -5.29 -10.16 -8.36
N ARG A 32 -5.46 -9.39 -7.29
CA ARG A 32 -6.09 -9.91 -6.08
C ARG A 32 -7.57 -10.23 -6.33
N LEU A 33 -8.11 -11.15 -5.53
CA LEU A 33 -9.53 -11.51 -5.61
C LEU A 33 -10.38 -10.29 -5.23
N ARG A 34 -11.41 -9.98 -6.05
CA ARG A 34 -12.34 -8.85 -5.86
C ARG A 34 -11.67 -7.46 -5.86
N GLN A 35 -10.46 -7.32 -6.40
CA GLN A 35 -9.84 -6.01 -6.63
C GLN A 35 -9.95 -5.59 -8.08
N HIS A 36 -9.99 -4.28 -8.30
CA HIS A 36 -10.00 -3.65 -9.64
C HIS A 36 -8.60 -3.35 -10.16
N HIS A 37 -7.59 -3.42 -9.28
CA HIS A 37 -6.21 -3.10 -9.59
C HIS A 37 -5.37 -4.36 -9.79
N THR A 38 -4.39 -4.25 -10.67
CA THR A 38 -3.34 -5.27 -10.79
C THR A 38 -2.35 -5.10 -9.66
N ILE A 39 -1.75 -6.20 -9.20
CA ILE A 39 -0.70 -6.19 -8.17
C ILE A 39 0.44 -5.26 -8.60
N ARG A 40 0.81 -5.28 -9.88
CA ARG A 40 1.84 -4.39 -10.44
C ARG A 40 1.50 -2.90 -10.28
N TYR A 41 0.23 -2.55 -10.47
CA TYR A 41 -0.23 -1.17 -10.32
C TYR A 41 -0.23 -0.76 -8.83
N GLU A 42 -0.74 -1.62 -7.95
CA GLU A 42 -0.68 -1.41 -6.49
C GLU A 42 0.76 -1.19 -6.00
N SER A 43 1.72 -2.00 -6.47
CA SER A 43 3.14 -1.83 -6.14
C SER A 43 3.73 -0.51 -6.65
N MET A 44 3.35 -0.08 -7.86
CA MET A 44 3.79 1.22 -8.39
C MET A 44 3.29 2.36 -7.50
N ILE A 45 2.01 2.37 -7.16
CA ILE A 45 1.41 3.39 -6.27
C ILE A 45 2.14 3.41 -4.92
N TYR A 46 2.38 2.25 -4.32
CA TYR A 46 3.10 2.14 -3.06
C TYR A 46 4.50 2.79 -3.10
N GLU A 47 5.32 2.50 -4.13
CA GLU A 47 6.64 3.11 -4.27
C GLU A 47 6.59 4.62 -4.54
N ARG A 48 5.54 5.10 -5.23
CA ARG A 48 5.35 6.53 -5.49
C ARG A 48 4.99 7.30 -4.22
N VAL A 49 4.12 6.75 -3.37
CA VAL A 49 3.73 7.37 -2.10
C VAL A 49 4.90 7.50 -1.11
N LYS A 50 5.99 6.72 -1.26
CA LYS A 50 7.21 6.92 -0.48
C LYS A 50 7.93 8.24 -0.80
N ASN A 51 7.72 8.80 -1.99
CA ASN A 51 8.42 9.98 -2.50
C ASN A 51 7.50 11.20 -2.70
N CYS A 52 6.18 11.00 -2.70
CA CYS A 52 5.16 12.02 -2.95
C CYS A 52 4.02 11.86 -1.93
N SER A 53 3.20 12.90 -1.75
CA SER A 53 2.05 12.80 -0.84
C SER A 53 0.92 11.94 -1.43
N ILE A 54 0.07 11.39 -0.56
CA ILE A 54 -1.12 10.62 -0.98
C ILE A 54 -2.06 11.48 -1.85
N GLU A 55 -2.20 12.77 -1.51
CA GLU A 55 -3.00 13.74 -2.26
C GLU A 55 -2.48 13.97 -3.68
N GLU A 56 -1.16 14.07 -3.84
CA GLU A 56 -0.53 14.22 -5.15
C GLU A 56 -0.78 13.00 -6.03
N ILE A 57 -0.54 11.81 -5.49
CA ILE A 57 -0.78 10.55 -6.21
C ILE A 57 -2.26 10.37 -6.54
N SER A 58 -3.16 10.66 -5.61
CA SER A 58 -4.61 10.65 -5.83
C SER A 58 -5.02 11.54 -7.01
N ARG A 59 -4.49 12.77 -7.07
CA ARG A 59 -4.79 13.71 -8.16
C ARG A 59 -4.23 13.24 -9.51
N GLU A 60 -3.01 12.73 -9.53
CA GLU A 60 -2.35 12.30 -10.76
C GLU A 60 -2.94 11.03 -11.35
N GLU A 61 -3.29 10.07 -10.50
CA GLU A 61 -3.80 8.77 -10.89
C GLU A 61 -5.34 8.76 -11.00
N GLY A 62 -6.01 9.83 -10.55
CA GLY A 62 -7.47 9.92 -10.54
C GLY A 62 -8.15 8.98 -9.55
N LEU A 63 -7.42 8.53 -8.53
CA LEU A 63 -7.91 7.64 -7.47
C LEU A 63 -8.44 8.45 -6.29
N GLY A 64 -9.35 7.87 -5.51
CA GLY A 64 -9.74 8.46 -4.23
C GLY A 64 -8.58 8.46 -3.24
N TRP A 65 -8.49 9.47 -2.38
CA TRP A 65 -7.44 9.52 -1.35
C TRP A 65 -7.44 8.27 -0.46
N GLU A 66 -8.62 7.82 -0.02
CA GLU A 66 -8.80 6.60 0.77
C GLU A 66 -8.35 5.35 0.02
N GLU A 67 -8.56 5.31 -1.30
CA GLU A 67 -8.16 4.21 -2.15
C GLU A 67 -6.64 4.11 -2.24
N VAL A 68 -5.94 5.24 -2.42
CA VAL A 68 -4.47 5.30 -2.40
C VAL A 68 -3.93 4.88 -1.03
N GLN A 69 -4.54 5.36 0.05
CA GLN A 69 -4.16 4.96 1.41
C GLN A 69 -4.35 3.45 1.65
N LEU A 70 -5.47 2.87 1.18
CA LEU A 70 -5.71 1.43 1.26
C LEU A 70 -4.67 0.64 0.45
N ILE A 71 -4.31 1.15 -0.74
CA ILE A 71 -3.23 0.57 -1.55
C ILE A 71 -1.91 0.58 -0.77
N PHE A 72 -1.57 1.71 -0.15
CA PHE A 72 -0.33 1.84 0.60
C PHE A 72 -0.27 0.89 1.79
N ASN A 73 -1.29 0.91 2.65
CA ASN A 73 -1.32 0.13 3.89
C ASN A 73 -1.28 -1.38 3.64
N HIS A 74 -2.00 -1.87 2.62
CA HIS A 74 -1.99 -3.31 2.34
C HIS A 74 -0.64 -3.75 1.75
N CYS A 75 -0.01 -2.95 0.88
CA CYS A 75 1.33 -3.23 0.37
C CYS A 75 2.36 -3.26 1.49
N ALA A 76 2.31 -2.28 2.41
CA ALA A 76 3.17 -2.25 3.59
C ALA A 76 3.02 -3.51 4.44
N LYS A 77 1.78 -3.92 4.75
CA LYS A 77 1.50 -5.12 5.55
C LYS A 77 1.99 -6.42 4.91
N GLU A 78 2.00 -6.52 3.58
CA GLU A 78 2.54 -7.69 2.91
C GLU A 78 4.07 -7.75 2.99
N LEU A 79 4.73 -6.59 3.08
CA LEU A 79 6.19 -6.44 3.24
C LEU A 79 6.64 -6.56 4.69
N GLU A 80 5.78 -6.22 5.67
CA GLU A 80 6.01 -6.42 7.11
C GLU A 80 6.21 -7.89 7.53
N LYS A 81 6.08 -8.84 6.60
CA LYS A 81 6.29 -10.27 6.87
C LYS A 81 7.77 -10.65 7.06
N GLU A 82 8.70 -9.70 7.01
CA GLU A 82 10.06 -9.95 7.44
C GLU A 82 10.11 -10.11 8.96
N GLU A 83 10.61 -11.26 9.42
CA GLU A 83 10.95 -11.43 10.83
C GLU A 83 12.12 -10.48 11.16
N TRP A 84 11.80 -9.37 11.79
CA TRP A 84 12.74 -8.52 12.50
C TRP A 84 13.24 -9.17 13.78
N GLU A 85 14.55 -9.18 13.96
CA GLU A 85 15.18 -9.47 15.25
C GLU A 85 14.94 -8.29 16.21
N ALA A 86 14.70 -8.60 17.48
CA ALA A 86 14.53 -7.57 18.49
C ALA A 86 15.86 -6.81 18.71
N PRO A 87 15.86 -5.47 18.67
CA PRO A 87 17.08 -4.70 18.87
C PRO A 87 17.58 -4.83 20.31
N GLU A 88 18.91 -4.90 20.50
CA GLU A 88 19.52 -4.95 21.83
C GLU A 88 19.43 -3.60 22.55
N ARG A 89 19.57 -2.49 21.79
CA ARG A 89 19.53 -1.12 22.29
C ARG A 89 18.80 -0.21 21.32
N ILE A 90 17.86 0.57 21.86
CA ILE A 90 17.09 1.57 21.10
C ILE A 90 17.38 2.96 21.69
N SER A 91 17.62 3.93 20.82
CA SER A 91 17.60 5.34 21.18
C SER A 91 16.23 5.94 20.89
N LEU A 92 15.70 6.66 21.87
CA LEU A 92 14.46 7.43 21.78
C LEU A 92 14.79 8.90 22.01
N ASP A 93 14.38 9.75 21.08
CA ASP A 93 14.52 11.21 21.23
C ASP A 93 13.26 11.91 20.75
N GLU A 94 12.95 13.07 21.33
CA GLU A 94 11.78 13.87 20.98
C GLU A 94 12.18 15.31 20.69
N PHE A 95 11.74 15.81 19.54
CA PHE A 95 11.91 17.23 19.20
C PHE A 95 10.60 17.85 18.74
N SER A 96 10.39 19.12 19.11
CA SER A 96 9.20 19.87 18.72
C SER A 96 9.28 20.28 17.26
N HIS A 97 8.26 19.92 16.47
CA HIS A 97 8.20 20.27 15.06
C HIS A 97 7.93 21.78 14.87
N LEU A 98 7.15 22.38 15.78
CA LEU A 98 6.80 23.81 15.76
C LEU A 98 6.92 24.42 17.17
N LYS A 99 7.42 25.66 17.26
CA LYS A 99 7.59 26.36 18.54
C LYS A 99 6.23 26.73 19.13
N GLY A 100 5.86 26.12 20.27
CA GLY A 100 4.66 26.47 21.04
C GLY A 100 3.46 25.54 20.89
N HIS A 101 3.53 24.52 20.05
CA HIS A 101 2.51 23.47 19.95
C HIS A 101 3.03 22.13 20.49
N LYS A 102 2.11 21.28 20.99
CA LYS A 102 2.40 19.93 21.52
C LYS A 102 2.63 18.89 20.40
N ASP A 103 3.14 19.32 19.26
CA ASP A 103 3.43 18.47 18.11
C ASP A 103 4.90 18.04 18.20
N PHE A 104 5.12 16.93 18.89
CA PHE A 104 6.43 16.32 19.06
C PHE A 104 6.62 15.22 18.01
N ILE A 105 7.81 15.21 17.42
CA ILE A 105 8.28 14.09 16.60
C ILE A 105 9.17 13.24 17.49
N THR A 106 8.78 11.99 17.69
CA THR A 106 9.60 10.99 18.36
C THR A 106 10.42 10.25 17.31
N THR A 107 11.74 10.25 17.48
CA THR A 107 12.66 9.47 16.65
C THR A 107 13.05 8.20 17.39
N VAL A 108 12.94 7.06 16.71
CA VAL A 108 13.30 5.74 17.24
C VAL A 108 14.40 5.16 16.37
N VAL A 109 15.56 4.87 16.96
CA VAL A 109 16.74 4.35 16.24
C VAL A 109 17.25 3.09 16.93
N ASP A 110 17.48 2.03 16.15
CA ASP A 110 18.23 0.87 16.58
C ASP A 110 19.74 1.20 16.59
N LEU A 111 20.36 1.15 17.77
CA LEU A 111 21.76 1.57 17.96
C LEU A 111 22.77 0.54 17.43
N GLU A 112 22.35 -0.70 17.18
CA GLU A 112 23.22 -1.77 16.68
C GLU A 112 23.18 -1.90 15.15
N LYS A 113 22.12 -1.38 14.52
CA LYS A 113 21.94 -1.45 13.07
C LYS A 113 22.88 -0.46 12.38
N LYS A 114 24.05 -0.95 11.97
CA LYS A 114 24.98 -0.17 11.12
C LYS A 114 24.29 0.14 9.79
N ILE A 115 24.22 1.44 9.47
CA ILE A 115 23.74 1.99 8.20
C ILE A 115 24.71 1.60 7.08
#